data_AF-F9F9Z2-F1
#
_entry.id   AF-F9F9Z2-F1
#
_cell.length_a   1.000
_cell.length_b   1.000
_cell.length_c   1.000
_cell.angle_alpha   90.00
_cell.angle_beta   90.00
_cell.angle_gamma   90.00
#
_symmetry.space_group_name_H-M   'P 1'
#
loop_
_entity.id
_entity.type
_entity.pdbx_description
1 polymer ?
#
loop_
_entity_poly.entity_id
_entity_poly.type
_entity_poly.pdbx_seq_one_letter_code
_entity_poly.pdbx_strand_id
1 'polypeptide(L)'
;MPSLCEKRFRSRKEEDVHDIVRRIRRGDSTRAILQQLRDGDLLLQMSLVPQSWCRYSFPLTRDMPLFLNARDNPYLNSLIYKETMEHPCVRATNENNKTPTYSNRLIQYHLPYHAAKVVDPRLSSGNMIHWTSVSVTGALFSELLQMYFLYEYPIFPFLHMDSFLEDLVTSRRQFCSSLLVNAVLAAGCQGYAKIANRTEFWNPRTLQYQFSAEARRLWDMEVDSPSLTTIQAGLIMSLTCNVNGVDKAGWSYLVRATAMANRLQIFEDLLDTTRRRIRDARALTSWSLFLWQSVGHGDQNLIRTSMHYFNLINWLMEPFTVPETTYTGGEATGASSFQAVEETVPEALVINAKISLETVFRLYYMRHGFEIFDPLMLQFHSFVGFMALKELSDGREKPPGLVKALQSTLALATLGLRDQGKNSYLGDTIFRILRDMAASKHALPANEIIAMSKEDEDTKAEIAEHINSQFPINVATLMADSHLRYVTDGCREIQGRNSTCGYNN
;
A
#
# COMPACT_ATOMS: atom_id res chain seq x y z
N MET A 1 -19.67 13.28 32.46
CA MET A 1 -18.29 13.27 32.96
C MET A 1 -18.06 12.52 34.29
N PRO A 2 -19.00 12.41 35.27
CA PRO A 2 -18.72 11.69 36.52
C PRO A 2 -18.55 10.16 36.37
N SER A 3 -19.18 9.55 35.36
CA SER A 3 -19.23 8.10 35.17
C SER A 3 -17.95 7.45 34.64
N LEU A 4 -17.02 8.24 34.08
CA LEU A 4 -15.75 7.73 33.56
C LEU A 4 -14.68 7.65 34.66
N CYS A 5 -14.71 8.57 35.63
CA CYS A 5 -13.82 8.54 36.78
C CYS A 5 -14.12 7.37 37.72
N GLU A 6 -15.40 7.06 37.91
CA GLU A 6 -15.83 6.00 38.84
C GLU A 6 -15.48 4.59 38.32
N LYS A 7 -15.62 4.35 37.00
CA LYS A 7 -15.17 3.09 36.37
C LYS A 7 -13.65 2.94 36.38
N ARG A 8 -12.88 4.03 36.27
CA ARG A 8 -11.41 4.02 36.29
C ARG A 8 -10.80 3.82 37.68
N PHE A 9 -11.52 4.19 38.74
CA PHE A 9 -11.08 3.91 40.10
C PHE A 9 -11.13 2.41 40.43
N ARG A 10 -12.11 1.69 39.85
CA ARG A 10 -12.30 0.25 40.04
C ARG A 10 -11.28 -0.64 39.32
N SER A 11 -10.48 -0.09 38.40
CA SER A 11 -9.49 -0.83 37.61
C SER A 11 -8.04 -0.65 38.06
N ARG A 12 -7.79 0.07 39.17
CA ARG A 12 -6.44 0.29 39.72
C ARG A 12 -6.06 -0.79 40.72
N LYS A 13 -4.76 -1.05 40.88
CA LYS A 13 -4.23 -1.97 41.89
C LYS A 13 -4.57 -1.44 43.29
N GLU A 14 -4.82 -2.34 44.22
CA GLU A 14 -5.25 -2.03 45.59
C GLU A 14 -4.26 -1.12 46.33
N GLU A 15 -2.96 -1.27 46.05
CA GLU A 15 -1.87 -0.48 46.61
C GLU A 15 -1.96 1.02 46.20
N ASP A 16 -2.27 1.30 44.93
CA ASP A 16 -2.41 2.67 44.42
C ASP A 16 -3.63 3.37 45.02
N VAL A 17 -4.73 2.61 45.19
CA VAL A 17 -5.96 3.10 45.82
C VAL A 17 -5.70 3.45 47.29
N HIS A 18 -4.94 2.60 47.99
CA HIS A 18 -4.57 2.85 49.38
C HIS A 18 -3.71 4.10 49.56
N ASP A 19 -2.77 4.36 48.66
CA ASP A 19 -1.91 5.54 48.77
C ASP A 19 -2.66 6.85 48.46
N ILE A 20 -3.57 6.82 47.48
CA ILE A 20 -4.48 7.95 47.18
C ILE A 20 -5.38 8.25 48.40
N VAL A 21 -6.00 7.22 48.99
CA VAL A 21 -6.85 7.38 50.17
C VAL A 21 -6.05 7.90 51.37
N ARG A 22 -4.81 7.45 51.55
CA ARG A 22 -3.91 7.91 52.61
C ARG A 22 -3.58 9.40 52.47
N ARG A 23 -3.39 9.89 51.25
CA ARG A 23 -3.11 11.31 50.96
C ARG A 23 -4.33 12.20 51.11
N ILE A 24 -5.51 11.74 50.71
CA ILE A 24 -6.79 12.42 50.99
C ILE A 24 -6.98 12.56 52.51
N ARG A 25 -6.71 11.51 53.28
CA ARG A 25 -6.82 11.54 54.76
C ARG A 25 -5.79 12.44 55.43
N ARG A 26 -4.66 12.73 54.78
CA ARG A 26 -3.63 13.68 55.26
C ARG A 26 -3.94 15.14 54.94
N GLY A 27 -5.02 15.41 54.20
CA GLY A 27 -5.41 16.77 53.81
C GLY A 27 -4.61 17.33 52.64
N ASP A 28 -3.94 16.48 51.85
CA ASP A 28 -3.26 16.90 50.63
C ASP A 28 -4.24 17.60 49.67
N SER A 29 -3.77 18.64 48.98
CA SER A 29 -4.59 19.40 48.03
C SER A 29 -5.21 18.48 46.98
N THR A 30 -6.55 18.49 46.90
CA THR A 30 -7.32 17.68 45.96
C THR A 30 -6.88 17.94 44.51
N ARG A 31 -6.45 19.17 44.22
CA ARG A 31 -5.92 19.56 42.91
C ARG A 31 -4.55 18.90 42.63
N ALA A 32 -3.67 18.81 43.61
CA ALA A 32 -2.37 18.17 43.46
C ALA A 32 -2.49 16.65 43.27
N ILE A 33 -3.43 16.01 43.99
CA ILE A 33 -3.74 14.58 43.81
C ILE A 33 -4.29 14.32 42.41
N LEU A 34 -5.23 15.14 41.93
CA LEU A 34 -5.78 15.02 40.58
C LEU A 34 -4.75 15.27 39.49
N GLN A 35 -3.88 16.26 39.68
CA GLN A 35 -2.80 16.59 38.74
C GLN A 35 -1.81 15.42 38.64
N GLN A 36 -1.38 14.86 39.77
CA GLN A 36 -0.48 13.71 39.79
C GLN A 36 -1.11 12.43 39.25
N LEU A 37 -2.42 12.22 39.44
CA LEU A 37 -3.14 11.11 38.81
C LEU A 37 -3.20 11.26 37.29
N ARG A 38 -3.37 12.50 36.79
CA ARG A 38 -3.43 12.81 35.37
C ARG A 38 -2.05 12.74 34.70
N ASP A 39 -1.04 13.27 35.37
CA ASP A 39 0.34 13.34 34.88
C ASP A 39 1.06 11.99 35.05
N GLY A 40 0.73 11.23 36.09
CA GLY A 40 1.16 9.84 36.27
C GLY A 40 0.58 8.90 35.22
N ASP A 41 -0.68 9.11 34.79
CA ASP A 41 -1.28 8.36 33.67
C ASP A 41 -0.62 8.71 32.32
N LEU A 42 -0.20 9.96 32.12
CA LEU A 42 0.59 10.37 30.95
C LEU A 42 1.98 9.72 30.93
N LEU A 43 2.66 9.67 32.08
CA LEU A 43 3.94 8.98 32.21
C LEU A 43 3.80 7.45 32.05
N LEU A 44 2.69 6.86 32.48
CA LEU A 44 2.32 5.47 32.18
C LEU A 44 2.06 5.27 30.68
N GLN A 45 1.34 6.18 30.02
CA GLN A 45 1.17 6.14 28.56
C GLN A 45 2.49 6.29 27.79
N MET A 46 3.45 7.05 28.32
CA MET A 46 4.78 7.23 27.74
C MET A 46 5.76 6.10 28.09
N SER A 47 5.51 5.34 29.16
CA SER A 47 6.33 4.19 29.59
C SER A 47 5.76 2.83 29.18
N LEU A 48 4.58 2.81 28.54
CA LEU A 48 4.19 1.68 27.72
C LEU A 48 5.24 1.52 26.63
N VAL A 49 5.97 0.41 26.64
CA VAL A 49 6.60 -0.15 25.43
C VAL A 49 5.57 0.02 24.31
N PRO A 50 5.91 0.66 23.17
CA PRO A 50 4.93 0.90 22.12
C PRO A 50 4.20 -0.41 21.89
N GLN A 51 2.91 -0.46 22.26
CA GLN A 51 2.13 -1.65 22.00
C GLN A 51 2.26 -1.83 20.49
N SER A 52 2.77 -2.97 20.04
CA SER A 52 2.90 -3.31 18.61
C SER A 52 1.54 -3.47 17.91
N TRP A 53 0.50 -2.81 18.45
CA TRP A 53 -0.93 -2.94 18.18
C TRP A 53 -1.50 -1.52 18.18
N CYS A 54 -1.37 -0.80 17.05
CA CYS A 54 -2.12 0.44 16.86
C CYS A 54 -3.44 0.07 16.19
N ARG A 55 -4.57 0.49 16.76
CA ARG A 55 -5.88 0.29 16.13
C ARG A 55 -6.53 1.63 15.83
N TYR A 56 -6.70 1.91 14.54
CA TYR A 56 -7.28 3.14 14.06
C TYR A 56 -8.79 3.07 14.10
N SER A 57 -9.43 4.22 14.34
CA SER A 57 -10.89 4.36 14.34
C SER A 57 -11.36 5.06 13.08
N PHE A 58 -12.44 4.58 12.47
CA PHE A 58 -12.95 5.17 11.23
C PHE A 58 -13.42 6.61 11.43
N PRO A 59 -13.29 7.47 10.41
CA PRO A 59 -13.98 8.75 10.36
C PRO A 59 -15.50 8.55 10.29
N LEU A 60 -16.25 9.41 10.98
CA LEU A 60 -17.73 9.52 10.95
C LEU A 60 -18.55 8.33 11.50
N THR A 61 -18.01 7.11 11.48
CA THR A 61 -18.63 5.89 12.03
C THR A 61 -17.64 5.18 12.95
N ARG A 62 -18.14 4.41 13.92
CA ARG A 62 -17.27 3.54 14.75
C ARG A 62 -17.23 2.11 14.24
N ASP A 63 -18.34 1.67 13.66
CA ASP A 63 -18.55 0.29 13.23
C ASP A 63 -18.39 0.16 11.71
N MET A 64 -18.14 -1.07 11.26
CA MET A 64 -18.19 -1.42 9.85
C MET A 64 -19.59 -1.13 9.28
N PRO A 65 -19.68 -0.48 8.10
CA PRO A 65 -20.95 -0.26 7.43
C PRO A 65 -21.76 -1.53 7.21
N LEU A 66 -23.07 -1.48 7.50
CA LEU A 66 -23.95 -2.64 7.39
C LEU A 66 -24.04 -3.22 5.98
N PHE A 67 -23.90 -2.41 4.93
CA PHE A 67 -23.93 -2.89 3.55
C PHE A 67 -22.74 -3.77 3.19
N LEU A 68 -21.65 -3.72 3.98
CA LEU A 68 -20.49 -4.59 3.80
C LEU A 68 -20.72 -5.99 4.38
N ASN A 69 -21.71 -6.16 5.26
CA ASN A 69 -22.13 -7.45 5.83
C ASN A 69 -22.94 -8.31 4.84
N ALA A 70 -22.55 -8.31 3.56
CA ALA A 70 -23.10 -9.21 2.57
C ALA A 70 -22.81 -10.66 2.97
N ARG A 71 -23.81 -11.54 2.81
CA ARG A 71 -23.77 -12.94 3.27
C ARG A 71 -22.60 -13.75 2.69
N ASP A 72 -22.10 -13.31 1.54
CA ASP A 72 -21.07 -13.93 0.71
C ASP A 72 -19.74 -13.18 0.74
N ASN A 73 -19.56 -12.17 1.61
CA ASN A 73 -18.30 -11.45 1.70
C ASN A 73 -17.22 -12.33 2.36
N PRO A 74 -16.20 -12.83 1.61
CA PRO A 74 -15.25 -13.81 2.12
C PRO A 74 -14.35 -13.24 3.22
N TYR A 75 -14.18 -11.91 3.25
CA TYR A 75 -13.30 -11.26 4.22
C TYR A 75 -13.91 -11.19 5.62
N LEU A 76 -15.22 -11.27 5.80
CA LEU A 76 -15.82 -11.17 7.15
C LEU A 76 -15.61 -12.43 8.01
N ASN A 77 -15.37 -13.58 7.39
CA ASN A 77 -15.09 -14.84 8.08
C ASN A 77 -13.59 -15.19 8.06
N SER A 78 -12.75 -14.23 7.66
CA SER A 78 -11.32 -14.42 7.49
C SER A 78 -10.54 -14.24 8.79
N LEU A 79 -9.33 -14.80 8.83
CA LEU A 79 -8.41 -14.58 9.95
C LEU A 79 -8.04 -13.10 10.09
N ILE A 80 -7.85 -12.38 8.97
CA ILE A 80 -7.57 -10.94 9.03
C ILE A 80 -8.71 -10.15 9.66
N TYR A 81 -9.98 -10.48 9.38
CA TYR A 81 -11.11 -9.82 10.03
C TYR A 81 -11.17 -10.16 11.52
N LYS A 82 -11.03 -11.44 11.88
CA LYS A 82 -11.02 -11.90 13.28
C LYS A 82 -9.93 -11.17 14.08
N GLU A 83 -8.69 -11.20 13.63
CA GLU A 83 -7.56 -10.58 14.33
C GLU A 83 -7.62 -9.05 14.33
N THR A 84 -8.25 -8.44 13.33
CA THR A 84 -8.47 -6.99 13.32
C THR A 84 -9.64 -6.59 14.21
N MET A 85 -10.71 -7.40 14.28
CA MET A 85 -11.96 -7.06 14.99
C MET A 85 -11.92 -7.41 16.47
N GLU A 86 -11.42 -8.59 16.81
CA GLU A 86 -11.32 -9.07 18.17
C GLU A 86 -10.24 -8.29 18.92
N HIS A 87 -10.53 -7.89 20.16
CA HIS A 87 -9.47 -7.40 21.02
C HIS A 87 -8.53 -8.58 21.30
N PRO A 88 -7.21 -8.41 21.20
CA PRO A 88 -6.32 -9.33 21.87
C PRO A 88 -6.66 -9.17 23.35
N CYS A 89 -7.47 -10.09 23.87
CA CYS A 89 -7.57 -10.29 25.29
C CYS A 89 -6.13 -10.52 25.71
N VAL A 90 -5.52 -9.53 26.35
CA VAL A 90 -4.40 -9.79 27.25
C VAL A 90 -4.99 -10.75 28.27
N ARG A 91 -4.94 -12.06 27.98
CA ARG A 91 -4.91 -13.06 29.02
C ARG A 91 -3.68 -12.64 29.80
N ALA A 92 -3.92 -11.91 30.88
CA ALA A 92 -2.97 -11.77 31.96
C ALA A 92 -2.76 -13.20 32.47
N THR A 93 -1.95 -13.97 31.75
CA THR A 93 -1.28 -15.11 32.33
C THR A 93 -0.33 -14.48 33.33
N ASN A 94 -0.79 -14.40 34.57
CA ASN A 94 0.07 -14.33 35.74
C ASN A 94 1.06 -15.48 35.62
N GLU A 95 2.19 -15.25 34.96
CA GLU A 95 3.35 -16.13 34.96
C GLU A 95 4.54 -15.35 34.38
N ASN A 96 5.33 -14.78 35.30
CA ASN A 96 6.72 -14.35 35.16
C ASN A 96 7.27 -14.16 33.73
N ASN A 97 7.42 -12.88 33.31
CA ASN A 97 8.42 -12.42 32.33
C ASN A 97 8.68 -13.32 31.10
N LYS A 98 7.65 -13.86 30.47
CA LYS A 98 7.78 -14.41 29.12
C LYS A 98 7.02 -13.53 28.14
N THR A 99 7.78 -12.95 27.22
CA THR A 99 7.30 -12.31 26.00
C THR A 99 6.12 -13.09 25.42
N PRO A 100 5.05 -12.42 24.95
CA PRO A 100 3.89 -13.12 24.43
C PRO A 100 4.31 -13.99 23.23
N THR A 101 4.28 -15.31 23.42
CA THR A 101 4.62 -16.31 22.41
C THR A 101 3.44 -16.42 21.44
N TYR A 102 3.31 -15.45 20.53
CA TYR A 102 2.48 -15.66 19.34
C TYR A 102 3.09 -16.81 18.55
N SER A 103 2.26 -17.71 18.01
CA SER A 103 2.77 -18.62 16.99
C SER A 103 3.40 -17.74 15.89
N ASN A 104 4.61 -18.08 15.44
CA ASN A 104 5.38 -17.24 14.50
C ASN A 104 4.60 -16.92 13.19
N ARG A 105 3.50 -17.63 12.94
CA ARG A 105 2.60 -17.49 11.79
C ARG A 105 1.48 -16.46 11.99
N LEU A 106 1.09 -16.13 13.23
CA LEU A 106 0.03 -15.14 13.49
C LEU A 106 0.57 -13.71 13.62
N ILE A 107 1.88 -13.54 13.81
CA ILE A 107 2.52 -12.23 13.98
C ILE A 107 2.24 -11.28 12.79
N GLN A 108 2.12 -11.84 11.59
CA GLN A 108 1.78 -11.14 10.35
C GLN A 108 0.32 -10.62 10.30
N TYR A 109 -0.51 -10.95 11.28
CA TYR A 109 -1.88 -10.42 11.46
C TYR A 109 -1.97 -9.37 12.57
N HIS A 110 -0.90 -9.21 13.36
CA HIS A 110 -0.90 -8.35 14.53
C HIS A 110 0.01 -7.13 14.38
N LEU A 111 1.14 -7.27 13.69
CA LEU A 111 2.09 -6.16 13.55
C LEU A 111 1.65 -5.20 12.43
N PRO A 112 1.59 -3.89 12.70
CA PRO A 112 1.35 -2.88 11.69
C PRO A 112 2.61 -2.62 10.84
N TYR A 113 2.45 -2.06 9.64
CA TYR A 113 3.58 -1.80 8.73
C TYR A 113 4.63 -0.86 9.32
N HIS A 114 4.29 0.06 10.23
CA HIS A 114 5.27 0.98 10.82
C HIS A 114 6.24 0.28 11.76
N ALA A 115 5.88 -0.91 12.25
CA ALA A 115 6.75 -1.73 13.06
C ALA A 115 7.69 -2.60 12.20
N ALA A 116 7.42 -2.72 10.90
CA ALA A 116 8.22 -3.54 10.00
C ALA A 116 9.57 -2.89 9.67
N LYS A 117 10.60 -3.71 9.58
CA LYS A 117 11.96 -3.32 9.17
C LYS A 117 12.55 -4.41 8.30
N VAL A 118 13.26 -4.00 7.25
CA VAL A 118 14.05 -4.93 6.44
C VAL A 118 15.34 -5.22 7.18
N VAL A 119 15.57 -6.49 7.51
CA VAL A 119 16.78 -6.95 8.20
C VAL A 119 17.56 -7.85 7.27
N ASP A 120 18.59 -7.29 6.62
CA ASP A 120 19.56 -8.04 5.83
C ASP A 120 20.99 -7.61 6.22
N PRO A 121 21.87 -8.56 6.62
CA PRO A 121 23.24 -8.23 7.02
C PRO A 121 24.04 -7.48 5.95
N ARG A 122 23.75 -7.71 4.66
CA ARG A 122 24.45 -7.08 3.53
C ARG A 122 24.19 -5.58 3.44
N LEU A 123 23.03 -5.11 3.92
CA LEU A 123 22.70 -3.69 3.98
C LEU A 123 23.54 -2.92 5.01
N SER A 124 24.15 -3.63 5.95
CA SER A 124 25.06 -3.07 6.97
C SER A 124 26.54 -3.31 6.65
N SER A 125 26.86 -4.06 5.59
CA SER A 125 28.22 -4.46 5.28
C SER A 125 28.91 -3.51 4.30
N GLY A 126 29.98 -2.87 4.74
CA GLY A 126 30.94 -2.20 3.87
C GLY A 126 30.54 -0.83 3.33
N ASN A 127 31.41 -0.28 2.48
CA ASN A 127 31.22 1.02 1.85
C ASN A 127 30.57 0.85 0.46
N MET A 128 29.24 1.02 0.39
CA MET A 128 28.45 0.94 -0.85
C MET A 128 28.30 2.28 -1.58
N ILE A 129 28.80 3.39 -1.04
CA ILE A 129 28.56 4.73 -1.62
C ILE A 129 29.26 4.93 -2.97
N HIS A 130 30.22 4.06 -3.32
CA HIS A 130 30.92 4.10 -4.62
C HIS A 130 30.01 3.88 -5.84
N TRP A 131 28.80 3.35 -5.64
CA TRP A 131 27.81 3.15 -6.71
C TRP A 131 27.14 4.44 -7.19
N THR A 132 27.25 5.54 -6.44
CA THR A 132 26.61 6.83 -6.77
C THR A 132 27.61 7.99 -6.72
N SER A 133 27.39 9.00 -7.54
CA SER A 133 28.10 10.29 -7.49
C SER A 133 27.40 11.30 -6.56
N VAL A 134 26.18 11.01 -6.11
CA VAL A 134 25.43 11.85 -5.18
C VAL A 134 26.09 11.80 -3.79
N SER A 135 26.26 12.97 -3.18
CA SER A 135 26.89 13.08 -1.86
C SER A 135 25.95 12.58 -0.76
N VAL A 136 26.20 11.38 -0.24
CA VAL A 136 25.39 10.73 0.79
C VAL A 136 26.27 9.96 1.79
N THR A 137 25.84 9.88 3.06
CA THR A 137 26.52 9.06 4.06
C THR A 137 26.21 7.58 3.86
N GLY A 138 27.12 6.68 4.22
CA GLY A 138 26.86 5.23 4.13
C GLY A 138 25.62 4.80 4.92
N ALA A 139 25.38 5.40 6.08
CA ALA A 139 24.18 5.14 6.89
C ALA A 139 22.89 5.52 6.16
N LEU A 140 22.84 6.71 5.56
CA LEU A 140 21.65 7.15 4.82
C LEU A 140 21.45 6.32 3.54
N PHE A 141 22.53 5.97 2.84
CA PHE A 141 22.48 5.06 1.69
C PHE A 141 21.81 3.72 2.06
N SER A 142 22.24 3.11 3.17
CA SER A 142 21.66 1.85 3.68
C SER A 142 20.22 2.01 4.14
N GLU A 143 19.86 3.14 4.78
CA GLU A 143 18.47 3.43 5.18
C GLU A 143 17.56 3.59 3.96
N LEU A 144 17.99 4.28 2.90
CA LEU A 144 17.20 4.45 1.66
C LEU A 144 16.98 3.11 0.93
N LEU A 145 17.99 2.23 0.89
CA LEU A 145 17.82 0.87 0.39
C LEU A 145 16.76 0.11 1.17
N GLN A 146 16.80 0.18 2.51
CA GLN A 146 15.79 -0.46 3.36
C GLN A 146 14.38 0.08 3.06
N MET A 147 14.23 1.39 2.84
CA MET A 147 12.93 1.97 2.50
C MET A 147 12.39 1.46 1.15
N TYR A 148 13.25 1.35 0.13
CA TYR A 148 12.84 0.74 -1.15
C TYR A 148 12.37 -0.70 -0.98
N PHE A 149 13.14 -1.52 -0.27
CA PHE A 149 12.78 -2.93 -0.03
C PHE A 149 11.56 -3.11 0.87
N LEU A 150 11.27 -2.11 1.73
CA LEU A 150 10.13 -2.15 2.62
C LEU A 150 8.83 -1.74 1.92
N TYR A 151 8.85 -0.72 1.07
CA TYR A 151 7.63 -0.12 0.52
C TYR A 151 7.38 -0.42 -0.95
N GLU A 152 8.40 -0.34 -1.81
CA GLU A 152 8.21 -0.47 -3.26
C GLU A 152 8.36 -1.92 -3.73
N TYR A 153 9.40 -2.59 -3.25
CA TYR A 153 9.76 -3.93 -3.68
C TYR A 153 8.66 -4.99 -3.46
N PRO A 154 7.90 -5.02 -2.34
CA PRO A 154 6.89 -6.06 -2.12
C PRO A 154 5.75 -6.03 -3.15
N ILE A 155 5.49 -4.85 -3.73
CA ILE A 155 4.43 -4.64 -4.72
C ILE A 155 5.01 -4.78 -6.14
N PHE A 156 6.18 -4.19 -6.36
CA PHE A 156 6.82 -4.14 -7.67
C PHE A 156 8.26 -4.69 -7.62
N PRO A 157 8.43 -6.03 -7.58
CA PRO A 157 9.73 -6.66 -7.43
C PRO A 157 10.51 -6.70 -8.76
N PHE A 158 10.86 -5.55 -9.34
CA PHE A 158 11.50 -5.46 -10.65
C PHE A 158 12.86 -6.16 -10.75
N LEU A 159 13.53 -6.37 -9.62
CA LEU A 159 14.86 -6.97 -9.50
C LEU A 159 14.83 -8.16 -8.54
N HIS A 160 15.81 -9.06 -8.63
CA HIS A 160 15.94 -10.16 -7.66
C HIS A 160 16.79 -9.71 -6.47
N MET A 161 16.17 -9.51 -5.30
CA MET A 161 16.80 -8.88 -4.12
C MET A 161 18.13 -9.52 -3.73
N ASP A 162 18.19 -10.86 -3.60
CA ASP A 162 19.42 -11.52 -3.19
C ASP A 162 20.56 -11.33 -4.18
N SER A 163 20.24 -11.36 -5.47
CA SER A 163 21.24 -11.18 -6.52
C SER A 163 21.72 -9.74 -6.61
N PHE A 164 20.82 -8.78 -6.44
CA PHE A 164 21.18 -7.37 -6.37
C PHE A 164 22.08 -7.11 -5.16
N LEU A 165 21.68 -7.54 -3.95
CA LEU A 165 22.43 -7.29 -2.72
C LEU A 165 23.81 -7.96 -2.71
N GLU A 166 23.94 -9.18 -3.25
CA GLU A 166 25.24 -9.84 -3.38
C GLU A 166 26.17 -9.05 -4.32
N ASP A 167 25.67 -8.60 -5.47
CA ASP A 167 26.48 -7.83 -6.42
C ASP A 167 26.78 -6.41 -5.92
N LEU A 168 25.85 -5.80 -5.17
CA LEU A 168 26.02 -4.52 -4.50
C LEU A 168 27.22 -4.54 -3.55
N VAL A 169 27.33 -5.56 -2.69
CA VAL A 169 28.42 -5.66 -1.70
C VAL A 169 29.72 -6.19 -2.30
N THR A 170 29.65 -7.04 -3.34
CA THR A 170 30.85 -7.58 -4.02
C THR A 170 31.36 -6.70 -5.16
N SER A 171 30.72 -5.54 -5.41
CA SER A 171 31.07 -4.62 -6.51
C SER A 171 31.01 -5.26 -7.90
N ARG A 172 30.15 -6.28 -8.07
CA ARG A 172 29.91 -6.96 -9.36
C ARG A 172 28.81 -6.25 -10.12
N ARG A 173 28.87 -6.29 -11.45
CA ARG A 173 27.96 -5.55 -12.34
C ARG A 173 26.89 -6.40 -13.04
N GLN A 174 26.71 -7.65 -12.63
CA GLN A 174 25.81 -8.57 -13.34
C GLN A 174 24.35 -8.31 -12.98
N PHE A 175 24.06 -8.04 -11.71
CA PHE A 175 22.74 -7.75 -11.16
C PHE A 175 22.69 -6.44 -10.38
N CYS A 176 23.76 -5.67 -10.38
CA CYS A 176 23.85 -4.34 -9.79
C CYS A 176 24.54 -3.39 -10.78
N SER A 177 24.12 -2.13 -10.84
CA SER A 177 24.77 -1.09 -11.63
C SER A 177 24.56 0.25 -10.96
N SER A 178 25.41 1.25 -11.26
CA SER A 178 25.20 2.61 -10.74
C SER A 178 23.84 3.16 -11.16
N LEU A 179 23.38 2.87 -12.39
CA LEU A 179 22.06 3.27 -12.86
C LEU A 179 20.95 2.68 -11.97
N LEU A 180 20.98 1.36 -11.75
CA LEU A 180 19.99 0.66 -10.93
C LEU A 180 20.02 1.14 -9.48
N VAL A 181 21.21 1.33 -8.90
CA VAL A 181 21.35 1.82 -7.53
C VAL A 181 20.76 3.22 -7.37
N ASN A 182 21.05 4.15 -8.28
CA ASN A 182 20.48 5.51 -8.20
C ASN A 182 18.96 5.49 -8.39
N ALA A 183 18.41 4.64 -9.27
CA ALA A 183 16.96 4.47 -9.40
C ALA A 183 16.31 3.94 -8.12
N VAL A 184 16.92 2.92 -7.49
CA VAL A 184 16.47 2.35 -6.20
C VAL A 184 16.51 3.39 -5.08
N LEU A 185 17.60 4.17 -4.98
CA LEU A 185 17.74 5.21 -3.94
C LEU A 185 16.75 6.35 -4.15
N ALA A 186 16.48 6.74 -5.40
CA ALA A 186 15.45 7.74 -5.71
C ALA A 186 14.07 7.29 -5.25
N ALA A 187 13.68 6.04 -5.52
CA ALA A 187 12.43 5.47 -5.03
C ALA A 187 12.40 5.37 -3.49
N GLY A 188 13.50 4.93 -2.87
CA GLY A 188 13.63 4.82 -1.42
C GLY A 188 13.46 6.15 -0.66
N CYS A 189 13.78 7.29 -1.28
CA CYS A 189 13.56 8.62 -0.70
C CYS A 189 12.09 8.91 -0.36
N GLN A 190 11.13 8.36 -1.11
CA GLN A 190 9.69 8.63 -0.92
C GLN A 190 9.18 8.06 0.42
N GLY A 191 9.67 6.88 0.80
CA GLY A 191 9.31 6.22 2.06
C GLY A 191 10.09 6.72 3.29
N TYR A 192 11.08 7.59 3.12
CA TYR A 192 11.95 8.01 4.21
C TYR A 192 11.47 9.31 4.88
N ALA A 193 10.69 9.15 5.94
CA ALA A 193 10.00 10.24 6.64
C ALA A 193 10.91 11.37 7.17
N LYS A 194 12.22 11.14 7.36
CA LYS A 194 13.16 12.16 7.84
C LYS A 194 13.64 13.12 6.75
N ILE A 195 13.38 12.84 5.46
CA ILE A 195 13.63 13.81 4.39
C ILE A 195 12.47 14.82 4.39
N ALA A 196 12.82 16.09 4.65
CA ALA A 196 11.93 17.22 4.43
C ALA A 196 11.70 17.44 2.93
N ASN A 197 10.55 17.99 2.56
CA ASN A 197 10.21 18.38 1.18
C ASN A 197 10.28 17.23 0.15
N ARG A 198 10.05 15.98 0.59
CA ARG A 198 10.10 14.80 -0.28
C ARG A 198 9.05 14.74 -1.39
N THR A 199 8.04 15.62 -1.34
CA THR A 199 7.03 15.78 -2.38
C THR A 199 7.47 16.74 -3.50
N GLU A 200 8.49 17.58 -3.25
CA GLU A 200 9.04 18.53 -4.21
C GLU A 200 10.00 17.83 -5.18
N PHE A 201 9.48 16.92 -6.00
CA PHE A 201 10.30 16.12 -6.92
C PHE A 201 11.04 16.98 -7.95
N TRP A 202 10.64 18.23 -8.16
CA TRP A 202 11.28 19.22 -9.03
C TRP A 202 12.44 19.96 -8.36
N ASN A 203 12.53 19.96 -7.02
CA ASN A 203 13.51 20.73 -6.28
C ASN A 203 14.91 20.07 -6.36
N PRO A 204 15.91 20.71 -7.00
CA PRO A 204 17.23 20.13 -7.18
C PRO A 204 18.01 19.86 -5.89
N ARG A 205 17.58 20.46 -4.77
CA ARG A 205 18.22 20.26 -3.46
C ARG A 205 17.74 18.99 -2.78
N THR A 206 16.63 18.40 -3.20
CA THR A 206 16.13 17.15 -2.62
C THR A 206 17.01 15.97 -3.04
N LEU A 207 17.16 14.99 -2.15
CA LEU A 207 17.92 13.77 -2.47
C LEU A 207 17.25 12.95 -3.58
N GLN A 208 15.92 12.91 -3.58
CA GLN A 208 15.15 12.24 -4.63
C GLN A 208 15.49 12.82 -6.02
N TYR A 209 15.51 14.15 -6.16
CA TYR A 209 15.89 14.78 -7.41
C TYR A 209 17.33 14.42 -7.80
N GLN A 210 18.29 14.54 -6.87
CA GLN A 210 19.70 14.28 -7.16
C GLN A 210 19.93 12.84 -7.64
N PHE A 211 19.35 11.85 -6.96
CA PHE A 211 19.41 10.44 -7.40
C PHE A 211 18.68 10.23 -8.74
N SER A 212 17.53 10.86 -8.94
CA SER A 212 16.78 10.75 -10.21
C SER A 212 17.53 11.39 -11.39
N ALA A 213 18.23 12.50 -11.15
CA ALA A 213 19.04 13.19 -12.15
C ALA A 213 20.26 12.34 -12.53
N GLU A 214 20.92 11.72 -11.54
CA GLU A 214 22.04 10.81 -11.81
C GLU A 214 21.58 9.53 -12.53
N ALA A 215 20.44 8.94 -12.12
CA ALA A 215 19.85 7.81 -12.81
C ALA A 215 19.51 8.18 -14.27
N ARG A 216 18.93 9.36 -14.52
CA ARG A 216 18.66 9.84 -15.89
C ARG A 216 19.93 10.00 -16.72
N ARG A 217 20.97 10.62 -16.15
CA ARG A 217 22.27 10.79 -16.82
C ARG A 217 22.87 9.44 -17.22
N LEU A 218 22.83 8.45 -16.33
CA LEU A 218 23.32 7.10 -16.59
C LEU A 218 22.45 6.33 -17.59
N TRP A 219 21.13 6.50 -17.52
CA TRP A 219 20.17 5.91 -18.47
C TRP A 219 20.46 6.36 -19.90
N ASP A 220 20.70 7.66 -20.11
CA ASP A 220 20.99 8.21 -21.43
C ASP A 220 22.32 7.68 -22.00
N MET A 221 23.26 7.28 -21.14
CA MET A 221 24.53 6.66 -21.56
C MET A 221 24.39 5.16 -21.89
N GLU A 222 23.46 4.45 -21.26
CA GLU A 222 23.27 3.01 -21.41
C GLU A 222 22.22 2.63 -22.47
N VAL A 223 21.48 3.60 -23.00
CA VAL A 223 20.32 3.36 -23.89
C VAL A 223 20.66 2.53 -25.13
N ASP A 224 21.85 2.72 -25.70
CA ASP A 224 22.28 2.03 -26.93
C ASP A 224 22.83 0.61 -26.68
N SER A 225 23.30 0.35 -25.46
CA SER A 225 23.88 -0.93 -25.04
C SER A 225 23.27 -1.39 -23.71
N PRO A 226 21.96 -1.74 -23.70
CA PRO A 226 21.24 -2.04 -22.48
C PRO A 226 21.68 -3.38 -21.86
N SER A 227 21.58 -3.45 -20.54
CA SER A 227 21.72 -4.68 -19.76
C SER A 227 20.41 -5.03 -19.04
N LEU A 228 20.36 -6.18 -18.35
CA LEU A 228 19.23 -6.50 -17.47
C LEU A 228 19.00 -5.41 -16.42
N THR A 229 20.08 -4.90 -15.82
CA THR A 229 19.99 -3.82 -14.81
C THR A 229 19.46 -2.51 -15.39
N THR A 230 19.71 -2.24 -16.68
CA THR A 230 19.17 -1.08 -17.40
C THR A 230 17.64 -1.21 -17.49
N ILE A 231 17.11 -2.38 -17.86
CA ILE A 231 15.65 -2.64 -17.90
C ILE A 231 15.03 -2.44 -16.51
N GLN A 232 15.63 -3.05 -15.48
CA GLN A 232 15.16 -2.96 -14.09
C GLN A 232 15.13 -1.50 -13.60
N ALA A 233 16.17 -0.73 -13.92
CA ALA A 233 16.23 0.69 -13.59
C ALA A 233 15.13 1.49 -14.30
N GLY A 234 14.88 1.22 -15.59
CA GLY A 234 13.81 1.87 -16.34
C GLY A 234 12.43 1.64 -15.74
N LEU A 235 12.18 0.45 -15.21
CA LEU A 235 10.92 0.12 -14.52
C LEU A 235 10.79 0.89 -13.19
N ILE A 236 11.86 0.96 -12.39
CA ILE A 236 11.86 1.73 -11.14
C ILE A 236 11.73 3.24 -11.44
N MET A 237 12.41 3.76 -12.46
CA MET A 237 12.29 5.14 -12.90
C MET A 237 10.87 5.47 -13.37
N SER A 238 10.22 4.53 -14.07
CA SER A 238 8.81 4.62 -14.46
C SER A 238 7.89 4.73 -13.23
N LEU A 239 8.09 3.85 -12.25
CA LEU A 239 7.38 3.86 -10.97
C LEU A 239 7.55 5.18 -10.23
N THR A 240 8.78 5.66 -10.05
CA THR A 240 9.05 6.94 -9.37
C THR A 240 8.40 8.12 -10.10
N CYS A 241 8.41 8.13 -11.44
CA CYS A 241 7.72 9.16 -12.22
C CYS A 241 6.21 9.16 -11.98
N ASN A 242 5.58 7.99 -11.91
CA ASN A 242 4.14 7.86 -11.68
C ASN A 242 3.75 8.39 -10.31
N VAL A 243 4.47 8.00 -9.24
CA VAL A 243 4.23 8.50 -7.87
C VAL A 243 4.44 10.02 -7.76
N ASN A 244 5.28 10.60 -8.61
CA ASN A 244 5.53 12.03 -8.68
C ASN A 244 4.57 12.78 -9.63
N GLY A 245 3.60 12.11 -10.27
CA GLY A 245 2.64 12.77 -11.17
C GLY A 245 3.22 13.21 -12.53
N VAL A 246 4.39 12.70 -12.91
CA VAL A 246 5.06 12.94 -14.21
C VAL A 246 5.05 11.66 -15.06
N ASP A 247 3.91 11.01 -15.11
CA ASP A 247 3.69 9.71 -15.73
C ASP A 247 3.98 9.66 -17.24
N LYS A 248 3.84 10.76 -18.00
CA LYS A 248 4.26 10.80 -19.42
C LYS A 248 5.74 10.48 -19.56
N ALA A 249 6.57 11.02 -18.66
CA ALA A 249 7.98 10.67 -18.60
C ALA A 249 8.16 9.23 -18.13
N GLY A 250 7.37 8.80 -17.12
CA GLY A 250 7.35 7.42 -16.64
C GLY A 250 7.03 6.39 -17.72
N TRP A 251 6.08 6.70 -18.60
CA TRP A 251 5.66 5.90 -19.73
C TRP A 251 6.80 5.74 -20.75
N SER A 252 7.53 6.82 -21.02
CA SER A 252 8.68 6.76 -21.94
C SER A 252 9.76 5.78 -21.47
N TYR A 253 10.01 5.71 -20.16
CA TYR A 253 10.93 4.72 -19.58
C TYR A 253 10.39 3.30 -19.72
N LEU A 254 9.09 3.07 -19.45
CA LEU A 254 8.46 1.76 -19.58
C LEU A 254 8.50 1.24 -21.03
N VAL A 255 8.14 2.07 -22.01
CA VAL A 255 8.16 1.70 -23.43
C VAL A 255 9.59 1.33 -23.86
N ARG A 256 10.59 2.12 -23.47
CA ARG A 256 11.98 1.83 -23.78
C ARG A 256 12.50 0.58 -23.07
N ALA A 257 12.19 0.40 -21.78
CA ALA A 257 12.54 -0.80 -21.04
C ALA A 257 11.91 -2.06 -21.66
N THR A 258 10.69 -1.96 -22.18
CA THR A 258 10.02 -3.02 -22.93
C THR A 258 10.76 -3.36 -24.22
N ALA A 259 11.16 -2.35 -24.99
CA ALA A 259 11.94 -2.57 -26.21
C ALA A 259 13.30 -3.22 -25.90
N MET A 260 13.97 -2.78 -24.82
CA MET A 260 15.23 -3.38 -24.34
C MET A 260 15.04 -4.83 -23.89
N ALA A 261 13.95 -5.14 -23.19
CA ALA A 261 13.60 -6.49 -22.75
C ALA A 261 13.44 -7.46 -23.93
N ASN A 262 12.75 -7.03 -24.98
CA ASN A 262 12.61 -7.80 -26.22
C ASN A 262 13.96 -7.97 -26.93
N ARG A 263 14.76 -6.90 -27.06
CA ARG A 263 16.09 -6.95 -27.68
C ARG A 263 17.04 -7.90 -26.96
N LEU A 264 16.96 -7.96 -25.63
CA LEU A 264 17.76 -8.87 -24.80
C LEU A 264 17.14 -10.26 -24.63
N GLN A 265 15.98 -10.51 -25.24
CA GLN A 265 15.25 -11.78 -25.20
C GLN A 265 15.09 -12.32 -23.77
N ILE A 266 14.77 -11.44 -22.81
CA ILE A 266 14.67 -11.84 -21.39
C ILE A 266 13.51 -12.80 -21.11
N PHE A 267 12.57 -12.88 -22.05
CA PHE A 267 11.41 -13.77 -22.04
C PHE A 267 11.72 -15.19 -22.58
N GLU A 268 12.84 -15.34 -23.28
CA GLU A 268 13.29 -16.61 -23.87
C GLU A 268 14.19 -17.40 -22.90
N ASP A 269 14.29 -18.72 -23.09
CA ASP A 269 15.20 -19.63 -22.37
C ASP A 269 15.14 -19.62 -20.83
N LEU A 270 13.94 -19.65 -20.25
CA LEU A 270 13.76 -19.95 -18.82
C LEU A 270 14.04 -21.41 -18.45
N LEU A 271 14.31 -22.28 -19.43
CA LEU A 271 14.50 -23.72 -19.25
C LEU A 271 15.96 -24.11 -18.95
N ASP A 272 16.93 -23.21 -19.16
CA ASP A 272 18.33 -23.47 -18.80
C ASP A 272 18.50 -23.50 -17.27
N THR A 273 18.69 -24.69 -16.74
CA THR A 273 18.85 -24.94 -15.30
C THR A 273 20.28 -24.70 -14.80
N THR A 274 21.27 -24.56 -15.70
CA THR A 274 22.68 -24.41 -15.31
C THR A 274 23.01 -23.03 -14.76
N ARG A 275 22.24 -21.99 -15.13
CA ARG A 275 22.45 -20.59 -14.72
C ARG A 275 21.30 -20.05 -13.89
N ARG A 276 20.99 -20.75 -12.78
CA ARG A 276 19.86 -20.48 -11.88
C ARG A 276 19.70 -18.99 -11.53
N ARG A 277 20.76 -18.30 -11.14
CA ARG A 277 20.71 -16.88 -10.72
C ARG A 277 20.30 -15.93 -11.85
N ILE A 278 20.77 -16.17 -13.08
CA ILE A 278 20.39 -15.36 -14.25
C ILE A 278 18.94 -15.65 -14.64
N ARG A 279 18.55 -16.92 -14.64
CA ARG A 279 17.18 -17.35 -14.93
C ARG A 279 16.19 -16.72 -13.96
N ASP A 280 16.45 -16.81 -12.66
CA ASP A 280 15.54 -16.30 -11.62
C ASP A 280 15.41 -14.77 -11.72
N ALA A 281 16.51 -14.05 -11.97
CA ALA A 281 16.47 -12.61 -12.20
C ALA A 281 15.70 -12.22 -13.47
N ARG A 282 15.90 -12.93 -14.59
CA ARG A 282 15.15 -12.69 -15.84
C ARG A 282 13.67 -13.00 -15.70
N ALA A 283 13.33 -14.13 -15.06
CA ALA A 283 11.95 -14.54 -14.83
C ALA A 283 11.22 -13.49 -14.00
N LEU A 284 11.81 -13.06 -12.88
CA LEU A 284 11.22 -12.05 -12.01
C LEU A 284 11.05 -10.71 -12.75
N THR A 285 12.10 -10.20 -13.40
CA THR A 285 12.00 -8.95 -14.17
C THR A 285 10.96 -9.04 -15.30
N SER A 286 10.84 -10.18 -15.98
CA SER A 286 9.84 -10.39 -17.03
C SER A 286 8.41 -10.35 -16.49
N TRP A 287 8.17 -11.05 -15.37
CA TRP A 287 6.87 -11.02 -14.69
C TRP A 287 6.53 -9.61 -14.20
N SER A 288 7.46 -8.91 -13.55
CA SER A 288 7.23 -7.56 -13.07
C SER A 288 7.01 -6.55 -14.20
N LEU A 289 7.71 -6.70 -15.33
CA LEU A 289 7.48 -5.90 -16.53
C LEU A 289 6.06 -6.10 -17.08
N PHE A 290 5.61 -7.35 -17.21
CA PHE A 290 4.25 -7.67 -17.63
C PHE A 290 3.18 -7.09 -16.69
N LEU A 291 3.40 -7.22 -15.38
CA LEU A 291 2.52 -6.65 -14.35
C LEU A 291 2.45 -5.12 -14.47
N TRP A 292 3.59 -4.46 -14.61
CA TRP A 292 3.66 -2.99 -14.68
C TRP A 292 3.05 -2.43 -15.97
N GLN A 293 3.22 -3.11 -17.11
CA GLN A 293 2.52 -2.78 -18.35
C GLN A 293 1.00 -2.85 -18.20
N SER A 294 0.50 -3.82 -17.43
CA SER A 294 -0.93 -4.00 -17.17
C SER A 294 -1.53 -2.89 -16.30
N VAL A 295 -0.70 -2.16 -15.55
CA VAL A 295 -1.09 -1.00 -14.73
C VAL A 295 -1.06 0.30 -15.54
N GLY A 296 -0.13 0.44 -16.49
CA GLY A 296 0.07 1.68 -17.27
C GLY A 296 -0.86 1.90 -18.46
N HIS A 297 -1.52 0.86 -18.99
CA HIS A 297 -2.45 1.01 -20.12
C HIS A 297 -3.88 1.32 -19.64
N GLY A 298 -4.37 2.52 -19.94
CA GLY A 298 -5.78 2.88 -19.84
C GLY A 298 -6.67 2.34 -20.97
N ASP A 299 -6.17 1.42 -21.80
CA ASP A 299 -6.94 0.83 -22.89
C ASP A 299 -7.89 -0.26 -22.37
N GLN A 300 -9.19 -0.07 -22.65
CA GLN A 300 -10.32 -0.86 -22.16
C GLN A 300 -10.22 -2.37 -22.45
N ASN A 301 -9.41 -2.78 -23.43
CA ASN A 301 -9.24 -4.18 -23.82
C ASN A 301 -8.32 -4.98 -22.88
N LEU A 302 -7.40 -4.32 -22.16
CA LEU A 302 -6.52 -4.98 -21.18
C LEU A 302 -7.05 -4.88 -19.75
N ILE A 303 -8.17 -4.18 -19.51
CA ILE A 303 -8.87 -4.15 -18.23
C ILE A 303 -9.30 -5.57 -17.81
N ARG A 304 -9.54 -6.47 -18.77
CA ARG A 304 -9.77 -7.91 -18.48
C ARG A 304 -8.55 -8.58 -17.84
N THR A 305 -7.33 -8.26 -18.28
CA THR A 305 -6.09 -8.77 -17.68
C THR A 305 -5.78 -8.06 -16.35
N SER A 306 -6.12 -6.77 -16.23
CA SER A 306 -6.08 -6.05 -14.95
C SER A 306 -7.09 -6.60 -13.93
N MET A 307 -8.25 -7.11 -14.37
CA MET A 307 -9.18 -7.88 -13.55
C MET A 307 -8.62 -9.25 -13.17
N HIS A 308 -7.87 -9.91 -14.05
CA HIS A 308 -7.08 -11.09 -13.68
C HIS A 308 -5.98 -10.77 -12.67
N TYR A 309 -5.35 -9.59 -12.72
CA TYR A 309 -4.40 -9.11 -11.69
C TYR A 309 -5.10 -8.76 -10.38
N PHE A 310 -6.24 -8.09 -10.40
CA PHE A 310 -7.05 -7.88 -9.19
C PHE A 310 -7.53 -9.21 -8.60
N ASN A 311 -7.92 -10.16 -9.45
CA ASN A 311 -8.18 -11.52 -9.03
C ASN A 311 -6.91 -12.21 -8.53
N LEU A 312 -5.74 -11.99 -9.12
CA LEU A 312 -4.46 -12.57 -8.68
C LEU A 312 -4.00 -11.95 -7.35
N ILE A 313 -4.21 -10.66 -7.13
CA ILE A 313 -3.99 -9.95 -5.87
C ILE A 313 -4.99 -10.45 -4.84
N ASN A 314 -6.27 -10.59 -5.20
CA ASN A 314 -7.28 -11.19 -4.33
C ASN A 314 -6.98 -12.67 -4.02
N TRP A 315 -6.38 -13.42 -4.96
CA TRP A 315 -5.90 -14.79 -4.80
C TRP A 315 -4.60 -14.84 -3.98
N LEU A 316 -3.72 -13.84 -4.10
CA LEU A 316 -2.59 -13.63 -3.20
C LEU A 316 -3.06 -13.27 -1.79
N MET A 317 -4.26 -12.70 -1.68
CA MET A 317 -4.94 -12.47 -0.42
C MET A 317 -5.81 -13.67 0.03
N GLU A 318 -6.00 -14.71 -0.79
CA GLU A 318 -6.72 -15.95 -0.46
C GLU A 318 -6.16 -16.65 0.79
N PRO A 319 -4.82 -16.72 1.02
CA PRO A 319 -4.26 -17.27 2.25
C PRO A 319 -4.73 -16.55 3.52
N PHE A 320 -5.14 -15.28 3.42
CA PHE A 320 -5.70 -14.53 4.55
C PHE A 320 -7.19 -14.84 4.79
N THR A 321 -7.86 -15.49 3.83
CA THR A 321 -9.29 -15.90 3.91
C THR A 321 -9.51 -17.29 4.49
N VAL A 322 -8.43 -18.05 4.77
CA VAL A 322 -8.54 -19.44 5.24
C VAL A 322 -9.02 -19.48 6.70
N PRO A 323 -10.09 -20.22 7.03
CA PRO A 323 -10.51 -20.47 8.40
C PRO A 323 -9.46 -21.27 9.18
N GLU A 324 -9.32 -21.00 10.48
CA GLU A 324 -8.34 -21.65 11.39
C GLU A 324 -8.42 -23.20 11.37
N THR A 325 -9.56 -23.77 10.99
CA THR A 325 -9.85 -25.22 11.02
C THR A 325 -9.30 -26.03 9.85
N THR A 326 -8.78 -25.40 8.79
CA THR A 326 -8.27 -26.12 7.58
C THR A 326 -6.74 -26.21 7.51
N TYR A 327 -6.00 -25.56 8.40
CA TYR A 327 -4.54 -25.52 8.36
C TYR A 327 -3.87 -26.62 9.20
N THR A 328 -4.12 -27.89 8.86
CA THR A 328 -3.42 -29.04 9.47
C THR A 328 -2.27 -29.54 8.58
N GLY A 329 -1.12 -28.85 8.62
CA GLY A 329 0.21 -29.45 8.44
C GLY A 329 0.60 -30.16 7.13
N GLY A 330 -0.28 -30.33 6.15
CA GLY A 330 0.01 -30.96 4.86
C GLY A 330 -1.04 -30.52 3.85
N GLU A 331 -0.59 -30.20 2.64
CA GLU A 331 -1.36 -29.79 1.46
C GLU A 331 -2.68 -29.06 1.78
N ALA A 332 -2.66 -27.73 1.64
CA ALA A 332 -3.89 -26.95 1.59
C ALA A 332 -4.76 -27.52 0.45
N THR A 333 -5.67 -28.41 0.81
CA THR A 333 -6.82 -28.78 -0.02
C THR A 333 -7.74 -27.58 0.06
N GLY A 334 -7.36 -26.52 -0.66
CA GLY A 334 -8.16 -25.34 -0.85
C GLY A 334 -9.46 -25.78 -1.49
N ALA A 335 -10.50 -25.98 -0.68
CA ALA A 335 -11.85 -25.89 -1.14
C ALA A 335 -11.99 -24.45 -1.64
N SER A 336 -11.77 -24.27 -2.95
CA SER A 336 -11.80 -22.97 -3.60
C SER A 336 -13.13 -22.31 -3.29
N SER A 337 -13.10 -21.21 -2.55
CA SER A 337 -14.27 -20.36 -2.27
C SER A 337 -14.85 -19.74 -3.55
N PHE A 338 -14.20 -19.96 -4.71
CA PHE A 338 -14.65 -19.59 -6.05
C PHE A 338 -15.11 -20.77 -6.93
N GLN A 339 -15.20 -22.02 -6.41
CA GLN A 339 -15.91 -23.12 -7.11
C GLN A 339 -17.43 -22.96 -6.94
N ALA A 340 -17.95 -21.87 -7.49
CA ALA A 340 -19.33 -21.72 -7.93
C ALA A 340 -19.42 -20.38 -8.67
N VAL A 341 -18.69 -20.23 -9.79
CA VAL A 341 -19.20 -19.33 -10.84
C VAL A 341 -20.32 -20.09 -11.54
N GLU A 342 -21.40 -20.38 -10.81
CA GLU A 342 -22.72 -20.44 -11.43
C GLU A 342 -22.95 -19.09 -12.13
N GLU A 343 -23.72 -19.09 -13.21
CA GLU A 343 -24.03 -17.93 -14.06
C GLU A 343 -24.51 -16.71 -13.24
N THR A 344 -23.57 -15.99 -12.66
CA THR A 344 -23.82 -14.80 -11.87
C THR A 344 -23.93 -13.64 -12.83
N VAL A 345 -25.02 -12.90 -12.72
CA VAL A 345 -25.25 -11.71 -13.54
C VAL A 345 -24.04 -10.77 -13.35
N PRO A 346 -23.41 -10.27 -14.43
CA PRO A 346 -22.19 -9.45 -14.35
C PRO A 346 -22.27 -8.27 -13.36
N GLU A 347 -23.47 -7.70 -13.18
CA GLU A 347 -23.75 -6.63 -12.24
C GLU A 347 -23.54 -7.06 -10.76
N ALA A 348 -23.95 -8.28 -10.42
CA ALA A 348 -23.76 -8.85 -9.08
C ALA A 348 -22.27 -9.06 -8.77
N LEU A 349 -21.49 -9.51 -9.76
CA LEU A 349 -20.04 -9.67 -9.61
C LEU A 349 -19.35 -8.33 -9.30
N VAL A 350 -19.74 -7.27 -10.00
CA VAL A 350 -19.19 -5.92 -9.76
C VAL A 350 -19.58 -5.39 -8.38
N ILE A 351 -20.82 -5.62 -7.93
CA ILE A 351 -21.27 -5.22 -6.59
C ILE A 351 -20.46 -5.96 -5.52
N ASN A 352 -20.30 -7.27 -5.65
CA ASN A 352 -19.52 -8.08 -4.70
C ASN A 352 -18.06 -7.65 -4.65
N ALA A 353 -17.44 -7.41 -5.80
CA ALA A 353 -16.07 -6.91 -5.87
C ALA A 353 -15.90 -5.56 -5.15
N LYS A 354 -16.86 -4.64 -5.30
CA LYS A 354 -16.86 -3.33 -4.59
C LYS A 354 -16.97 -3.50 -3.07
N ILE A 355 -17.87 -4.38 -2.61
CA ILE A 355 -18.07 -4.69 -1.18
C ILE A 355 -16.81 -5.31 -0.59
N SER A 356 -16.21 -6.28 -1.28
CA SER A 356 -14.97 -6.92 -0.88
C SER A 356 -13.81 -5.92 -0.80
N LEU A 357 -13.66 -5.09 -1.84
CA LEU A 357 -12.62 -4.06 -1.87
C LEU A 357 -12.74 -3.08 -0.70
N GLU A 358 -13.93 -2.56 -0.44
CA GLU A 358 -14.13 -1.63 0.68
C GLU A 358 -13.89 -2.32 2.04
N THR A 359 -14.24 -3.61 2.15
CA THR A 359 -14.01 -4.39 3.37
C THR A 359 -12.52 -4.51 3.67
N VAL A 360 -11.72 -4.91 2.68
CA VAL A 360 -10.26 -5.00 2.80
C VAL A 360 -9.64 -3.64 3.07
N PHE A 361 -10.09 -2.59 2.38
CA PHE A 361 -9.62 -1.22 2.57
C PHE A 361 -9.82 -0.74 4.02
N ARG A 362 -10.99 -1.02 4.61
CA ARG A 362 -11.29 -0.68 6.00
C ARG A 362 -10.49 -1.50 7.00
N LEU A 363 -10.33 -2.82 6.75
CA LEU A 363 -9.48 -3.70 7.57
C LEU A 363 -8.03 -3.23 7.56
N TYR A 364 -7.51 -2.87 6.39
CA TYR A 364 -6.16 -2.30 6.24
C TYR A 364 -5.99 -1.06 7.11
N TYR A 365 -6.90 -0.08 7.00
CA TYR A 365 -6.82 1.15 7.78
C TYR A 365 -6.80 0.89 9.29
N MET A 366 -7.74 0.08 9.79
CA MET A 366 -7.84 -0.19 11.23
C MET A 366 -6.55 -0.78 11.79
N ARG A 367 -5.79 -1.49 10.96
CA ARG A 367 -4.59 -2.18 11.37
C ARG A 367 -3.32 -1.37 11.15
N HIS A 368 -3.20 -0.74 9.99
CA HIS A 368 -1.95 -0.15 9.53
C HIS A 368 -1.95 1.38 9.59
N GLY A 369 -3.13 1.99 9.62
CA GLY A 369 -3.28 3.42 9.40
C GLY A 369 -2.92 3.81 7.97
N PHE A 370 -2.83 5.11 7.73
CA PHE A 370 -2.41 5.65 6.44
C PHE A 370 -1.22 6.61 6.56
N GLU A 371 -0.61 6.74 7.75
CA GLU A 371 0.50 7.69 7.98
C GLU A 371 1.80 7.25 7.31
N ILE A 372 1.96 5.96 7.08
CA ILE A 372 3.14 5.39 6.45
C ILE A 372 2.93 5.42 4.95
N PHE A 373 4.01 5.70 4.21
CA PHE A 373 3.98 5.61 2.76
C PHE A 373 3.64 4.19 2.29
N ASP A 374 2.57 4.07 1.51
CA ASP A 374 2.18 2.87 0.79
C ASP A 374 1.69 3.30 -0.61
N PRO A 375 2.52 3.12 -1.64
CA PRO A 375 2.20 3.58 -3.00
C PRO A 375 1.05 2.79 -3.62
N LEU A 376 0.81 1.54 -3.22
CA LEU A 376 -0.34 0.76 -3.70
C LEU A 376 -1.64 1.34 -3.14
N MET A 377 -1.62 1.77 -1.89
CA MET A 377 -2.80 2.35 -1.26
C MET A 377 -3.22 3.67 -1.93
N LEU A 378 -2.33 4.47 -2.51
CA LEU A 378 -2.69 5.66 -3.29
C LEU A 378 -3.79 5.37 -4.33
N GLN A 379 -3.64 4.28 -5.08
CA GLN A 379 -4.60 3.86 -6.09
C GLN A 379 -5.94 3.46 -5.45
N PHE A 380 -5.90 2.71 -4.34
CA PHE A 380 -7.10 2.27 -3.65
C PHE A 380 -7.90 3.41 -3.01
N HIS A 381 -7.23 4.36 -2.37
CA HIS A 381 -7.90 5.55 -1.85
C HIS A 381 -8.59 6.33 -2.97
N SER A 382 -7.92 6.48 -4.12
CA SER A 382 -8.47 7.15 -5.30
C SER A 382 -9.74 6.45 -5.78
N PHE A 383 -9.69 5.14 -6.01
CA PHE A 383 -10.85 4.38 -6.49
C PHE A 383 -12.02 4.41 -5.52
N VAL A 384 -11.78 4.06 -4.26
CA VAL A 384 -12.83 4.00 -3.23
C VAL A 384 -13.44 5.39 -2.98
N GLY A 385 -12.60 6.43 -2.94
CA GLY A 385 -13.03 7.81 -2.77
C GLY A 385 -13.92 8.33 -3.89
N PHE A 386 -13.48 8.20 -5.15
CA PHE A 386 -14.29 8.67 -6.28
C PHE A 386 -15.54 7.82 -6.52
N MET A 387 -15.50 6.51 -6.23
CA MET A 387 -16.71 5.68 -6.25
C MET A 387 -17.74 6.18 -5.23
N ALA A 388 -17.33 6.38 -3.97
CA ALA A 388 -18.22 6.89 -2.93
C ALA A 388 -18.77 8.29 -3.27
N LEU A 389 -17.92 9.19 -3.77
CA LEU A 389 -18.34 10.51 -4.23
C LEU A 389 -19.37 10.41 -5.36
N LYS A 390 -19.14 9.54 -6.35
CA LYS A 390 -20.07 9.39 -7.47
C LYS A 390 -21.43 8.88 -7.00
N GLU A 391 -21.46 7.85 -6.16
CA GLU A 391 -22.71 7.34 -5.58
C GLU A 391 -23.43 8.43 -4.76
N LEU A 392 -22.72 9.19 -3.93
CA LEU A 392 -23.31 10.33 -3.20
C LEU A 392 -23.90 11.41 -4.13
N SER A 393 -23.34 11.55 -5.34
CA SER A 393 -23.67 12.61 -6.29
C SER A 393 -24.69 12.23 -7.37
N ASP A 394 -25.16 10.98 -7.41
CA ASP A 394 -25.95 10.46 -8.53
C ASP A 394 -27.41 10.97 -8.59
N GLY A 395 -27.81 11.84 -7.65
CA GLY A 395 -29.15 12.44 -7.56
C GLY A 395 -30.26 11.48 -7.10
N ARG A 396 -29.98 10.19 -6.95
CA ARG A 396 -30.96 9.20 -6.47
C ARG A 396 -31.11 9.29 -4.96
N GLU A 397 -32.35 9.24 -4.49
CA GLU A 397 -32.66 9.16 -3.06
C GLU A 397 -32.08 7.86 -2.48
N LYS A 398 -31.42 7.98 -1.32
CA LYS A 398 -30.74 6.87 -0.65
C LYS A 398 -31.17 6.81 0.81
N PRO A 399 -31.22 5.59 1.40
CA PRO A 399 -31.45 5.46 2.83
C PRO A 399 -30.42 6.28 3.64
N PRO A 400 -30.81 6.97 4.72
CA PRO A 400 -29.89 7.79 5.52
C PRO A 400 -28.67 7.00 6.04
N GLY A 401 -28.86 5.71 6.36
CA GLY A 401 -27.77 4.83 6.76
C GLY A 401 -26.73 4.59 5.66
N LEU A 402 -27.17 4.46 4.40
CA LEU A 402 -26.30 4.31 3.25
C LEU A 402 -25.53 5.61 2.95
N VAL A 403 -26.21 6.77 3.04
CA VAL A 403 -25.56 8.09 2.88
C VAL A 403 -24.43 8.24 3.90
N LYS A 404 -24.71 8.01 5.19
CA LYS A 404 -23.69 8.12 6.25
C LYS A 404 -22.52 7.16 6.02
N ALA A 405 -22.80 5.96 5.52
CA ALA A 405 -21.75 4.98 5.25
C ALA A 405 -20.86 5.39 4.07
N LEU A 406 -21.45 5.85 2.95
CA LEU A 406 -20.71 6.40 1.82
C LEU A 406 -19.89 7.64 2.21
N GLN A 407 -20.42 8.49 3.09
CA GLN A 407 -19.68 9.64 3.64
C GLN A 407 -18.49 9.19 4.47
N SER A 408 -18.63 8.16 5.31
CA SER A 408 -17.50 7.56 6.03
C SER A 408 -16.44 7.03 5.07
N THR A 409 -16.85 6.36 3.98
CA THR A 409 -15.95 5.84 2.95
C THR A 409 -15.20 6.95 2.24
N LEU A 410 -15.91 8.01 1.82
CA LEU A 410 -15.32 9.19 1.19
C LEU A 410 -14.36 9.92 2.15
N ALA A 411 -14.73 10.09 3.41
CA ALA A 411 -13.87 10.72 4.42
C ALA A 411 -12.61 9.89 4.69
N LEU A 412 -12.73 8.56 4.76
CA LEU A 412 -11.61 7.64 4.96
C LEU A 412 -10.65 7.65 3.77
N ALA A 413 -11.17 7.61 2.54
CA ALA A 413 -10.38 7.72 1.33
C ALA A 413 -9.63 9.07 1.24
N THR A 414 -10.33 10.16 1.55
CA THR A 414 -9.76 11.51 1.55
C THR A 414 -8.67 11.66 2.62
N LEU A 415 -8.90 11.12 3.82
CA LEU A 415 -7.91 11.05 4.90
C LEU A 415 -6.64 10.34 4.44
N GLY A 416 -6.79 9.18 3.81
CA GLY A 416 -5.65 8.42 3.33
C GLY A 416 -4.89 9.10 2.21
N LEU A 417 -5.56 9.72 1.23
CA LEU A 417 -4.88 10.53 0.21
C LEU A 417 -4.09 11.70 0.81
N ARG A 418 -4.64 12.36 1.84
CA ARG A 418 -3.92 13.42 2.56
C ARG A 418 -2.64 12.90 3.21
N ASP A 419 -2.72 11.78 3.92
CA ASP A 419 -1.57 11.24 4.64
C ASP A 419 -0.52 10.65 3.69
N GLN A 420 -0.95 10.01 2.59
CA GLN A 420 -0.06 9.60 1.51
C GLN A 420 0.54 10.79 0.74
N GLY A 421 -0.20 11.89 0.63
CA GLY A 421 0.22 13.13 0.00
C GLY A 421 1.46 13.76 0.64
N LYS A 422 1.77 13.43 1.90
CA LYS A 422 3.02 13.82 2.58
C LYS A 422 4.27 13.15 1.99
N ASN A 423 4.09 12.08 1.21
CA ASN A 423 5.16 11.27 0.62
C ASN A 423 5.15 11.29 -0.91
N SER A 424 3.99 11.55 -1.51
CA SER A 424 3.77 11.50 -2.96
C SER A 424 3.03 12.75 -3.42
N TYR A 425 3.61 13.42 -4.42
CA TYR A 425 2.97 14.54 -5.09
C TYR A 425 1.65 14.14 -5.79
N LEU A 426 1.59 12.94 -6.39
CA LEU A 426 0.35 12.42 -6.98
C LEU A 426 -0.73 12.27 -5.90
N GLY A 427 -0.39 11.72 -4.74
CA GLY A 427 -1.32 11.58 -3.61
C GLY A 427 -1.90 12.92 -3.16
N ASP A 428 -1.05 13.94 -3.02
CA ASP A 428 -1.47 15.29 -2.63
C ASP A 428 -2.39 15.92 -3.69
N THR A 429 -2.05 15.76 -4.96
CA THR A 429 -2.88 16.26 -6.07
C THR A 429 -4.27 15.63 -6.06
N ILE A 430 -4.35 14.31 -5.93
CA ILE A 430 -5.63 13.59 -5.91
C ILE A 430 -6.43 13.94 -4.64
N PHE A 431 -5.77 14.08 -3.49
CA PHE A 431 -6.40 14.55 -2.25
C PHE A 431 -7.13 15.88 -2.46
N ARG A 432 -6.44 16.88 -3.02
CA ARG A 432 -7.03 18.21 -3.26
C ARG A 432 -8.23 18.12 -4.20
N ILE A 433 -8.10 17.39 -5.31
CA ILE A 433 -9.20 17.19 -6.27
C ILE A 433 -10.40 16.54 -5.59
N LEU A 434 -10.20 15.43 -4.88
CA LEU A 434 -11.29 14.70 -4.23
C LEU A 434 -11.97 15.55 -3.15
N ARG A 435 -11.18 16.27 -2.33
CA ARG A 435 -11.66 17.18 -1.29
C ARG A 435 -12.51 18.30 -1.89
N ASP A 436 -12.00 18.98 -2.92
CA ASP A 436 -12.68 20.13 -3.52
C ASP A 436 -13.96 19.69 -4.25
N MET A 437 -13.94 18.53 -4.91
CA MET A 437 -15.15 17.93 -5.49
C MET A 437 -16.15 17.53 -4.40
N ALA A 438 -15.71 16.92 -3.31
CA ALA A 438 -16.58 16.57 -2.18
C ALA A 438 -17.22 17.81 -1.54
N ALA A 439 -16.48 18.92 -1.45
CA ALA A 439 -16.99 20.20 -0.98
C ALA A 439 -18.04 20.78 -1.94
N SER A 440 -17.73 20.86 -3.23
CA SER A 440 -18.62 21.43 -4.25
C SER A 440 -19.96 20.70 -4.37
N LYS A 441 -19.96 19.39 -4.13
CA LYS A 441 -21.16 18.53 -4.19
C LYS A 441 -21.86 18.35 -2.85
N HIS A 442 -21.40 19.03 -1.80
CA HIS A 442 -21.88 18.86 -0.43
C HIS A 442 -21.89 17.39 0.03
N ALA A 443 -20.93 16.60 -0.46
CA ALA A 443 -20.84 15.17 -0.20
C ALA A 443 -20.28 14.88 1.19
N LEU A 444 -19.47 15.77 1.76
CA LEU A 444 -18.95 15.69 3.13
C LEU A 444 -19.41 16.88 3.99
N PRO A 445 -19.54 16.69 5.32
CA PRO A 445 -19.76 17.79 6.25
C PRO A 445 -18.64 18.84 6.20
N ALA A 446 -18.99 20.13 6.28
CA ALA A 446 -18.01 21.23 6.17
C ALA A 446 -16.91 21.18 7.25
N ASN A 447 -17.24 20.74 8.47
CA ASN A 447 -16.26 20.58 9.54
C ASN A 447 -15.20 19.51 9.22
N GLU A 448 -15.56 18.44 8.50
CA GLU A 448 -14.61 17.42 8.05
C GLU A 448 -13.66 18.00 6.99
N ILE A 449 -14.20 18.73 6.01
CA ILE A 449 -13.41 19.41 4.97
C ILE A 449 -12.43 20.42 5.61
N ILE A 450 -12.89 21.21 6.58
CA ILE A 450 -12.06 22.18 7.31
C ILE A 450 -10.98 21.46 8.12
N ALA A 451 -11.30 20.37 8.83
CA ALA A 451 -10.32 19.59 9.57
C ALA A 451 -9.22 19.02 8.66
N MET A 452 -9.55 18.67 7.42
CA MET A 452 -8.61 18.20 6.40
C MET A 452 -7.78 19.33 5.76
N SER A 453 -8.18 20.59 5.91
CA SER A 453 -7.58 21.76 5.23
C SER A 453 -6.65 22.60 6.12
N LYS A 454 -6.39 22.19 7.37
CA LYS A 454 -5.59 22.97 8.34
C LYS A 454 -4.10 23.13 7.98
N GLU A 455 -3.63 22.43 6.96
CA GLU A 455 -2.28 22.55 6.40
C GLU A 455 -2.45 22.75 4.89
N ASP A 456 -2.51 24.00 4.38
CA ASP A 456 -2.22 24.35 2.96
C ASP A 456 -2.84 25.69 2.53
N GLU A 457 -2.13 26.79 2.71
CA GLU A 457 -2.36 27.95 1.83
C GLU A 457 -1.15 28.36 0.99
N ASP A 458 0.05 27.82 1.23
CA ASP A 458 1.25 28.16 0.45
C ASP A 458 1.52 27.19 -0.72
N THR A 459 1.05 25.93 -0.66
CA THR A 459 1.41 24.86 -1.63
C THR A 459 0.57 24.87 -2.92
N LYS A 460 -0.54 25.63 -2.98
CA LYS A 460 -1.50 25.60 -4.12
C LYS A 460 -0.91 26.12 -5.44
N ALA A 461 0.02 27.08 -5.40
CA ALA A 461 0.53 27.75 -6.60
C ALA A 461 1.61 26.92 -7.34
N GLU A 462 2.49 26.23 -6.60
CA GLU A 462 3.62 25.48 -7.18
C GLU A 462 3.18 24.15 -7.82
N ILE A 463 2.10 23.54 -7.32
CA ILE A 463 1.57 22.28 -7.84
C ILE A 463 1.00 22.48 -9.26
N ALA A 464 0.26 23.57 -9.51
CA ALA A 464 -0.41 23.76 -10.81
C ALA A 464 0.56 23.88 -12.01
N GLU A 465 1.81 24.30 -11.79
CA GLU A 465 2.82 24.42 -12.85
C GLU A 465 3.45 23.06 -13.25
N HIS A 466 3.37 22.05 -12.38
CA HIS A 466 4.13 20.81 -12.53
C HIS A 466 3.28 19.55 -12.81
N ILE A 467 1.96 19.68 -12.87
CA ILE A 467 1.06 18.56 -13.24
C ILE A 467 1.18 18.25 -14.73
N ASN A 468 1.66 17.04 -15.06
CA ASN A 468 1.64 16.50 -16.42
C ASN A 468 1.04 15.07 -16.49
N SER A 469 0.27 14.68 -15.47
CA SER A 469 -0.26 13.32 -15.30
C SER A 469 -1.34 12.94 -16.33
N GLN A 470 -1.18 11.84 -17.07
CA GLN A 470 -2.19 11.15 -17.89
C GLN A 470 -2.84 9.95 -17.20
N PHE A 471 -2.36 9.56 -16.02
CA PHE A 471 -2.88 8.48 -15.20
C PHE A 471 -4.38 8.73 -15.01
N PRO A 472 -5.26 7.72 -15.17
CA PRO A 472 -6.67 7.99 -15.38
C PRO A 472 -7.30 8.66 -14.15
N ILE A 473 -7.36 9.99 -14.15
CA ILE A 473 -8.39 10.77 -13.45
C ILE A 473 -9.57 10.89 -14.41
N ASN A 474 -10.01 9.75 -14.95
CA ASN A 474 -11.23 9.65 -15.74
C ASN A 474 -12.12 8.57 -15.14
N VAL A 475 -12.43 8.73 -13.85
CA VAL A 475 -13.38 7.88 -13.11
C VAL A 475 -14.80 7.98 -13.69
N ALA A 476 -15.06 8.96 -14.57
CA ALA A 476 -16.30 9.06 -15.31
C ALA A 476 -16.53 7.86 -16.25
N THR A 477 -15.47 7.31 -16.86
CA THR A 477 -15.57 6.27 -17.90
C THR A 477 -15.68 4.85 -17.34
N LEU A 478 -15.14 4.60 -16.14
CA LEU A 478 -15.30 3.32 -15.40
C LEU A 478 -16.76 2.99 -15.07
N MET A 479 -17.64 3.98 -15.19
CA MET A 479 -19.05 3.87 -14.82
C MET A 479 -19.98 4.23 -15.98
N ALA A 480 -19.46 4.36 -17.21
CA ALA A 480 -20.27 4.70 -18.39
C ALA A 480 -20.69 3.46 -19.20
N ASP A 481 -20.12 2.28 -18.96
CA ASP A 481 -20.39 1.12 -19.79
C ASP A 481 -21.43 0.18 -19.19
N SER A 482 -22.64 0.25 -19.73
CA SER A 482 -23.72 -0.73 -19.56
C SER A 482 -23.82 -1.69 -20.76
N HIS A 483 -22.83 -1.71 -21.67
CA HIS A 483 -22.85 -2.59 -22.84
C HIS A 483 -22.04 -3.86 -22.65
N LEU A 484 -22.56 -4.76 -21.82
CA LEU A 484 -22.03 -6.10 -21.56
C LEU A 484 -22.50 -7.14 -22.60
N ARG A 485 -22.59 -6.78 -23.90
CA ARG A 485 -23.20 -7.63 -24.95
C ARG A 485 -22.30 -8.11 -26.09
N TYR A 486 -21.00 -7.79 -26.12
CA TYR A 486 -20.12 -8.21 -27.24
C TYR A 486 -19.02 -9.23 -26.86
N VAL A 487 -19.16 -9.88 -25.71
CA VAL A 487 -18.05 -10.63 -25.09
C VAL A 487 -18.04 -12.13 -25.39
N THR A 488 -19.11 -12.67 -25.98
CA THR A 488 -19.23 -14.12 -26.25
C THR A 488 -18.55 -14.58 -27.54
N ASP A 489 -18.36 -13.69 -28.53
CA ASP A 489 -17.87 -14.11 -29.86
C ASP A 489 -16.34 -14.07 -29.99
N GLY A 490 -15.66 -13.12 -29.34
CA GLY A 490 -14.19 -13.00 -29.42
C GLY A 490 -13.40 -14.09 -28.69
N CYS A 491 -14.00 -14.72 -27.66
CA CYS A 491 -13.35 -15.83 -26.95
C CYS A 491 -13.34 -17.14 -27.77
N ARG A 492 -14.18 -17.28 -28.82
CA ARG A 492 -14.12 -18.43 -29.74
C ARG A 492 -12.96 -18.35 -30.74
N GLU A 493 -12.54 -17.15 -31.15
CA GLU A 493 -11.45 -16.99 -32.12
C GLU A 493 -10.05 -17.25 -31.53
N ILE A 494 -9.85 -17.02 -30.23
CA ILE A 494 -8.56 -17.27 -29.57
C ILE A 494 -8.41 -18.75 -29.16
N GLN A 495 -9.51 -19.45 -28.86
CA GLN A 495 -9.48 -20.92 -28.71
C GLN A 495 -9.34 -21.65 -30.06
N GLY A 496 -9.81 -21.05 -31.17
CA GLY A 496 -9.70 -21.65 -32.51
C GLY A 496 -8.29 -21.64 -33.13
N ARG A 497 -7.34 -20.84 -32.61
CA ARG A 497 -5.96 -20.77 -33.14
C ARG A 497 -4.97 -21.73 -32.48
N ASN A 498 -5.34 -22.40 -31.38
CA ASN A 498 -4.51 -23.42 -30.72
C ASN A 498 -4.94 -24.87 -31.02
N SER A 499 -5.87 -25.09 -31.98
CA SER A 499 -6.38 -26.43 -32.31
C SER A 499 -5.85 -27.02 -33.64
N THR A 500 -4.92 -26.36 -34.34
CA THR A 500 -4.44 -26.81 -35.66
C THR A 500 -2.94 -27.14 -35.71
N CYS A 501 -2.38 -27.63 -34.61
CA CYS A 501 -1.16 -28.45 -34.65
C CYS A 501 -1.53 -29.92 -34.42
N GLY A 502 -2.07 -30.55 -35.46
CA GLY A 502 -2.29 -32.00 -35.56
C GLY A 502 -1.50 -32.53 -36.74
N TYR A 503 -0.60 -33.49 -36.46
CA TYR A 503 0.20 -34.27 -37.40
C TYR A 503 -0.58 -34.75 -38.64
N ASN A 504 0.06 -34.69 -39.82
CA ASN A 504 0.19 -35.80 -40.79
C ASN A 504 0.78 -35.34 -42.14
N ASN A 505 2.09 -35.50 -42.31
CA ASN A 505 2.77 -36.38 -43.29
C ASN A 505 4.21 -35.92 -43.52
#